data_AF-A0A318JW93-F1
#
_entry.id   AF-A0A318JW93-F1
#
_cell.length_a   1.000
_cell.length_b   1.000
_cell.length_c   1.000
_cell.angle_alpha   90.00
_cell.angle_beta   90.00
_cell.angle_gamma   90.00
#
_symmetry.space_group_name_H-M   'P 1'
#
loop_
_entity.id
_entity.type
_entity.pdbx_description
1 polymer ?
#
loop_
_entity_poly.entity_id
_entity_poly.type
_entity_poly.pdbx_seq_one_letter_code
_entity_poly.pdbx_strand_id
1 'polypeptide(L)' 'MTCPSCSWPTPTLVSAHGSVAYLRCVCGQWLIAEFGLVVATTGNSSFGMRDKPHRGDGPERPCRAEYSG' A
#
# COMPACT_ATOMS: atom_id res chain seq x y z
N MET A 1 11.88 10.02 -6.56
CA MET A 1 10.46 10.03 -6.14
C MET A 1 10.35 10.49 -4.70
N THR A 2 9.43 11.42 -4.40
CA THR A 2 9.18 11.98 -3.05
C THR A 2 7.78 11.59 -2.58
N CYS A 3 7.61 11.41 -1.26
CA CYS A 3 6.28 11.16 -0.72
C CYS A 3 5.42 12.44 -0.73
N PRO A 4 4.22 12.45 -1.33
CA PRO A 4 3.38 13.64 -1.37
C PRO A 4 2.83 14.06 0.00
N SER A 5 2.83 13.17 1.00
CA SER A 5 2.28 13.48 2.34
C SER A 5 3.29 14.09 3.30
N CYS A 6 4.57 13.72 3.24
CA CYS A 6 5.59 14.22 4.19
C CYS A 6 6.84 14.78 3.50
N SER A 7 6.85 14.85 2.17
CA SER A 7 7.98 15.29 1.35
C SER A 7 9.27 14.49 1.54
N TRP A 8 9.23 13.35 2.24
CA TRP A 8 10.41 12.52 2.47
C TRP A 8 10.94 11.97 1.13
N PRO A 9 12.22 12.16 0.83
CA PRO A 9 12.84 11.60 -0.36
C PRO A 9 13.03 10.09 -0.19
N THR A 10 12.97 9.33 -1.28
CA THR A 10 13.34 7.90 -1.29
C THR A 10 12.48 7.00 -0.39
N PRO A 11 11.18 6.83 -0.68
CA PRO A 11 10.39 5.78 -0.02
C PRO A 11 10.99 4.40 -0.32
N THR A 12 10.94 3.50 0.66
CA THR A 12 11.56 2.17 0.60
C THR A 12 10.78 1.26 -0.33
N LEU A 13 11.45 0.60 -1.27
CA LEU A 13 10.82 -0.43 -2.12
C LEU A 13 10.51 -1.67 -1.29
N VAL A 14 9.24 -2.10 -1.31
CA VAL A 14 8.79 -3.31 -0.61
C VAL A 14 8.61 -4.47 -1.57
N SER A 15 7.99 -4.23 -2.73
CA SER A 15 7.80 -5.25 -3.77
C SER A 15 7.76 -4.61 -5.16
N ALA A 16 8.07 -5.38 -6.19
CA ALA A 16 7.94 -4.98 -7.59
C ALA A 16 7.39 -6.13 -8.45
N HIS A 17 6.45 -5.78 -9.33
CA HIS A 17 5.82 -6.69 -10.29
C HIS A 17 5.78 -6.01 -11.67
N GLY A 18 6.72 -6.39 -12.54
CA GLY A 18 6.86 -5.75 -13.85
C GLY A 18 7.24 -4.27 -13.74
N SER A 19 6.43 -3.39 -14.34
CA SER A 19 6.59 -1.94 -14.28
C SER A 19 6.11 -1.31 -12.97
N VAL A 20 5.40 -2.08 -12.13
CA VAL A 20 4.77 -1.60 -10.90
C VAL A 20 5.65 -1.87 -9.69
N ALA A 21 5.86 -0.85 -8.87
CA ALA A 21 6.62 -0.89 -7.62
C ALA A 21 5.74 -0.43 -6.45
N TYR A 22 5.75 -1.19 -5.38
CA TYR A 22 5.06 -0.90 -4.13
C TYR A 22 6.08 -0.40 -3.12
N LEU A 23 5.94 0.85 -2.72
CA LEU A 23 6.89 1.57 -1.87
C LEU A 23 6.22 1.96 -0.54
N ARG A 24 6.99 1.98 0.54
CA ARG A 24 6.56 2.44 1.86
C ARG A 24 7.36 3.67 2.27
N CYS A 25 6.66 4.74 2.60
CA CYS A 25 7.30 5.90 3.20
C CYS A 25 7.42 5.74 4.72
N VAL A 26 8.43 6.38 5.32
CA VAL A 26 8.65 6.45 6.77
C VAL A 26 7.47 7.08 7.53
N CYS A 27 6.65 7.90 6.88
CA CYS A 27 5.43 8.44 7.48
C CYS A 27 4.25 7.44 7.52
N GLY A 28 4.42 6.22 7.01
CA GLY A 28 3.39 5.19 6.99
C GLY A 28 2.44 5.22 5.78
N GLN A 29 2.75 6.00 4.75
CA GLN A 29 2.02 5.95 3.47
C GLN A 29 2.54 4.84 2.56
N TRP A 30 1.64 4.16 1.85
CA TRP A 30 1.98 3.34 0.69
C TRP A 30 1.92 4.16 -0.58
N LEU A 31 2.90 3.94 -1.46
CA LEU A 31 2.95 4.53 -2.78
C LEU A 31 3.04 3.41 -3.81
N ILE A 32 2.19 3.47 -4.83
CA ILE A 32 2.26 2.61 -5.99
C ILE A 32 2.87 3.44 -7.11
N ALA A 33 4.01 2.98 -7.60
CA ALA A 33 4.73 3.59 -8.69
C ALA A 33 4.63 2.71 -9.94
N GLU A 34 4.41 3.31 -11.10
CA GLU A 34 4.53 2.64 -12.39
C GLU A 34 5.55 3.39 -13.25
N PHE A 35 6.51 2.67 -13.85
CA PHE A 35 7.61 3.27 -14.62
C PHE A 35 8.37 4.40 -13.87
N GLY A 36 8.44 4.31 -12.53
CA GLY A 36 9.10 5.32 -11.70
C GLY A 36 8.29 6.58 -11.40
N LEU A 37 6.98 6.61 -11.71
CA LEU A 37 6.05 7.68 -11.37
C LEU A 37 4.98 7.20 -10.39
N VAL A 38 4.62 8.01 -9.37
CA VAL A 38 3.56 7.64 -8.43
C VAL A 38 2.23 7.71 -9.17
N VAL A 39 1.59 6.57 -9.35
CA VAL A 39 0.27 6.48 -10.01
C VAL A 39 -0.87 6.40 -9.00
N ALA A 40 -0.59 5.94 -7.78
CA ALA A 40 -1.56 5.91 -6.70
C ALA A 40 -0.91 5.96 -5.32
N THR A 41 -1.66 6.46 -4.35
CA THR A 41 -1.39 6.29 -2.92
C THR A 41 -2.57 5.51 -2.35
N THR A 42 -2.33 4.49 -1.54
CA THR A 42 -3.45 3.92 -0.77
C THR A 42 -3.88 4.95 0.26
N GLY A 43 -5.17 4.98 0.62
CA GLY A 43 -5.63 5.80 1.75
C GLY A 43 -4.76 5.53 2.99
N ASN A 44 -4.69 6.51 3.90
CA ASN A 44 -3.87 6.42 5.10
C ASN A 44 -4.09 5.08 5.79
N SER A 45 -3.16 4.14 5.57
CA SER A 45 -2.97 2.98 6.43
C SER A 45 -2.35 3.51 7.72
N SER A 46 -3.15 4.29 8.45
CA SER A 46 -2.94 4.55 9.84
C SER A 46 -3.01 3.17 10.48
N PHE A 47 -1.91 2.70 11.05
CA PHE A 47 -2.05 1.72 12.13
C PHE A 47 -2.76 2.50 13.22
N GLY A 48 -4.09 2.53 13.15
CA GLY A 48 -4.93 3.35 13.99
C GLY A 48 -4.55 3.04 15.42
N MET A 49 -3.85 3.98 16.05
CA MET A 49 -3.94 4.11 17.49
C MET A 49 -5.38 4.57 17.75
N ARG A 50 -6.28 3.58 17.77
CA ARG A 50 -7.73 3.68 17.92
C ARG A 50 -8.42 4.46 16.80
N ASP A 51 -8.42 3.89 15.60
CA ASP A 51 -9.56 4.11 14.70
C ASP A 51 -10.78 3.41 15.32
N LYS A 52 -11.90 4.12 15.42
CA LYS A 52 -13.17 3.48 15.78
C LYS A 52 -13.46 2.40 14.73
N PRO A 53 -13.94 1.20 15.10
CA PRO A 53 -14.24 0.17 14.13
C PRO A 53 -15.18 0.72 13.06
N HIS A 54 -14.71 0.77 11.81
CA HIS A 54 -15.60 0.95 10.67
C HIS A 54 -16.50 -0.29 10.62
N ARG A 55 -17.78 -0.09 10.95
CA ARG A 55 -18.80 -1.12 10.95
C ARG A 55 -19.07 -1.53 9.49
N GLY A 56 -18.30 -2.49 9.00
CA GLY A 56 -18.37 -2.96 7.61
C GLY A 56 -17.44 -4.12 7.30
N ASP A 57 -17.23 -5.02 8.25
CA ASP A 57 -16.58 -6.32 8.01
C ASP A 57 -17.67 -7.31 7.55
N GLY A 58 -17.86 -7.42 6.24
CA GLY A 58 -18.42 -8.65 5.67
C GLY A 58 -17.29 -9.67 5.58
N PRO A 59 -17.56 -10.98 5.71
CA PRO A 59 -16.51 -11.99 5.77
C PRO A 59 -15.63 -11.90 4.53
N GLU A 60 -14.41 -11.46 4.77
CA GLU A 60 -13.31 -11.38 3.82
C GLU A 60 -13.15 -12.76 3.18
N ARG A 61 -13.49 -12.87 1.89
CA ARG A 61 -13.31 -14.10 1.13
C ARG A 61 -11.80 -14.29 0.94
N PRO A 62 -11.21 -15.41 1.42
CA PRO A 62 -9.81 -15.68 1.13
C PRO A 62 -9.62 -15.82 -0.39
N CYS A 63 -8.53 -15.24 -0.92
CA CYS A 63 -8.05 -15.57 -2.26
C CYS A 63 -7.73 -17.08 -2.29
N ARG A 64 -8.66 -17.88 -2.79
CA ARG A 64 -8.53 -19.34 -2.86
C ARG A 64 -7.45 -19.68 -3.90
N ALA A 65 -6.27 -20.08 -3.43
CA ALA A 65 -5.26 -20.71 -4.27
C ALA A 65 -5.69 -22.15 -4.53
N GLU A 66 -6.41 -22.38 -5.63
CA GLU A 66 -6.71 -23.73 -6.11
C GLU A 66 -5.41 -24.33 -6.66
N TYR A 67 -4.75 -25.19 -5.87
CA TYR A 67 -3.75 -26.11 -6.39
C TYR A 67 -4.50 -27.36 -6.88
N SER A 68 -4.49 -27.61 -8.19
CA SER A 68 -4.91 -28.90 -8.75
C SER A 68 -3.66 -29.75 -8.93
N GLY A 69 -3.59 -30.84 -8.16
CA GLY A 69 -2.66 -31.95 -8.40
C GLY A 69 -3.16 -32.88 -9.50
#